data_AF-A0A3Q3W6G6-F1
#
_entry.id   AF-A0A3Q3W6G6-F1
#
_cell.length_a   1.000
_cell.length_b   1.000
_cell.length_c   1.000
_cell.angle_alpha   90.00
_cell.angle_beta   90.00
_cell.angle_gamma   90.00
#
_symmetry.space_group_name_H-M   'P 1'
#
loop_
_entity.id
_entity.type
_entity.pdbx_description
1 polymer ?
#
loop_
_entity_poly.entity_id
_entity_poly.type
_entity_poly.pdbx_seq_one_letter_code
_entity_poly.pdbx_strand_id
1 'polypeptide(L)'
;PSLCIQTLCSFPLSHSYRASVPHKAHSVTGVSLRGAPRISSSTMRTVSSGYGGGFDLSAALDQSTMHLNEKATMQNLNDRLASYLEKVRSLEAANAKLEIQIREYYEKKGPAAERDYSNYWAIINDLKNKVHLKHFFFLKLIRFEHELIMRQSVEADITNLRRLLDHTTLTKADLEMQIESLQDELAYLKKNHADLAALRSQLTGHVSVEVDAAPQPDLNKILDEIRAQYEAITDKHRRDQEIWFNEKSAVLSKEVALSTETIQTSKTEISDLRRTLQGLEIELQSQLSMKAALENTLTETDARYSAMLASYQSTINMLEVEISNVRTSIEHQGQEYKMLLDIKSRLEQEIATYRSLLESEESRYDTWICEGQQKAATVSGTNIKQEDPFAAN
;
A
#
# COMPACT_ATOMS: atom_id res chain seq x y z
N PRO A 1 2.05 22.61 65.67
CA PRO A 1 0.97 21.80 65.04
C PRO A 1 1.03 21.95 63.50
N SER A 2 1.81 21.14 62.78
CA SER A 2 1.48 19.75 62.39
C SER A 2 0.17 19.72 61.59
N LEU A 3 0.03 19.26 60.35
CA LEU A 3 0.74 18.27 59.52
C LEU A 3 0.18 18.51 58.09
N CYS A 4 1.02 18.57 57.05
CA CYS A 4 1.44 17.44 56.22
C CYS A 4 0.39 17.01 55.18
N ILE A 5 0.65 17.34 53.92
CA ILE A 5 0.33 16.44 52.79
C ILE A 5 1.59 16.32 51.93
N GLN A 6 2.32 15.24 52.17
CA GLN A 6 3.23 14.61 51.21
C GLN A 6 2.39 13.80 50.22
N THR A 7 2.63 13.94 48.92
CA THR A 7 2.61 12.82 47.94
C THR A 7 3.38 13.29 46.70
N LEU A 8 4.70 13.08 46.61
CA LEU A 8 5.34 11.94 45.91
C LEU A 8 4.83 11.69 44.49
N CYS A 9 5.62 12.14 43.50
CA CYS A 9 5.93 11.36 42.29
C CYS A 9 7.27 11.83 41.71
N SER A 10 8.32 11.10 42.10
CA SER A 10 9.57 10.98 41.34
C SER A 10 9.34 10.05 40.14
N PHE A 11 9.99 10.30 39.00
CA PHE A 11 10.61 9.37 38.01
C PHE A 11 10.95 10.16 36.72
N PRO A 12 11.88 9.72 35.84
CA PRO A 12 13.19 10.34 35.70
C PRO A 12 13.49 10.89 34.29
N LEU A 13 14.45 11.82 34.21
CA LEU A 13 15.14 12.15 32.95
C LEU A 13 16.05 10.99 32.56
N SER A 14 15.85 10.42 31.37
CA SER A 14 16.82 9.62 30.63
C SER A 14 16.28 9.34 29.22
N HIS A 15 16.68 10.10 28.21
CA HIS A 15 16.64 9.66 26.82
C HIS A 15 18.01 9.89 26.18
N SER A 16 18.75 8.81 26.04
CA SER A 16 19.98 8.73 25.25
C SER A 16 19.66 8.93 23.78
N TYR A 17 20.29 9.90 23.14
CA TYR A 17 20.42 9.93 21.69
C TYR A 17 21.43 8.86 21.26
N ARG A 18 20.96 7.82 20.56
CA ARG A 18 21.84 6.94 19.78
C ARG A 18 21.39 6.96 18.33
N ALA A 19 22.09 7.76 17.54
CA ALA A 19 22.04 7.70 16.08
C ALA A 19 22.86 6.48 15.61
N SER A 20 22.26 5.60 14.81
CA SER A 20 23.00 4.61 14.02
C SER A 20 22.43 4.52 12.61
N VAL A 21 23.31 4.91 11.69
CA VAL A 21 23.34 4.91 10.22
C VAL A 21 22.62 3.72 9.54
N PRO A 22 21.87 3.92 8.44
CA PRO A 22 21.44 2.82 7.58
C PRO A 22 22.55 2.40 6.60
N HIS A 23 22.79 1.10 6.51
CA HIS A 23 23.76 0.49 5.62
C HIS A 23 23.34 0.55 4.14
N LYS A 24 24.39 0.74 3.33
CA LYS A 24 24.49 0.92 1.88
C LYS A 24 23.89 -0.25 1.09
N ALA A 25 23.01 0.06 0.13
CA ALA A 25 22.53 -0.89 -0.88
C ALA A 25 23.65 -1.19 -1.90
N HIS A 26 23.88 -2.47 -2.19
CA HIS A 26 24.76 -2.91 -3.26
C HIS A 26 23.96 -3.11 -4.56
N SER A 27 24.30 -2.31 -5.57
CA SER A 27 24.01 -2.59 -6.97
C SER A 27 24.93 -3.70 -7.48
N VAL A 28 24.38 -4.73 -8.14
CA VAL A 28 25.17 -5.57 -9.04
C VAL A 28 24.43 -5.75 -10.37
N THR A 29 25.22 -5.48 -11.38
CA THR A 29 25.08 -5.53 -12.83
C THR A 29 24.50 -6.82 -13.41
N GLY A 30 23.81 -6.63 -14.54
CA GLY A 30 23.33 -7.72 -15.39
C GLY A 30 24.44 -8.49 -16.09
N VAL A 31 24.10 -9.73 -16.46
CA VAL A 31 24.84 -10.56 -17.41
C VAL A 31 23.82 -11.25 -18.29
N SER A 32 23.91 -10.97 -19.59
CA SER A 32 23.28 -11.78 -20.65
C SER A 32 24.04 -13.10 -20.78
N LEU A 33 23.33 -14.22 -20.92
CA LEU A 33 23.90 -15.40 -21.57
C LEU A 33 22.84 -16.19 -22.35
N ARG A 34 22.97 -16.08 -23.67
CA ARG A 34 22.38 -16.93 -24.71
C ARG A 34 23.11 -18.27 -24.67
N GLY A 35 22.39 -19.39 -24.58
CA GLY A 35 22.98 -20.74 -24.66
C GLY A 35 21.98 -21.75 -25.20
N ALA A 36 22.15 -22.14 -26.46
CA ALA A 36 21.41 -23.22 -27.12
C ALA A 36 21.88 -24.61 -26.62
N PRO A 37 21.04 -25.67 -26.75
CA PRO A 37 21.35 -26.98 -26.17
C PRO A 37 22.36 -27.77 -27.02
N ARG A 38 23.25 -28.50 -26.34
CA ARG A 38 24.22 -29.43 -26.93
C ARG A 38 23.57 -30.79 -27.22
N ILE A 39 23.79 -31.30 -28.43
CA ILE A 39 23.47 -32.66 -28.87
C ILE A 39 24.66 -33.56 -28.52
N SER A 40 24.42 -34.66 -27.80
CA SER A 40 25.42 -35.71 -27.56
C SER A 40 25.10 -36.94 -28.41
N SER A 41 26.03 -37.28 -29.30
CA SER A 41 26.05 -38.48 -30.15
C SER A 41 26.64 -39.66 -29.38
N SER A 42 26.01 -40.83 -29.45
CA SER A 42 26.56 -42.09 -28.96
C SER A 42 27.12 -42.93 -30.12
N THR A 43 28.42 -43.20 -30.03
CA THR A 43 29.20 -44.07 -30.92
C THR A 43 28.82 -45.53 -30.72
N MET A 44 28.42 -46.22 -31.79
CA MET A 44 28.33 -47.69 -31.82
C MET A 44 29.60 -48.30 -32.43
N ARG A 45 30.12 -49.31 -31.73
CA ARG A 45 31.33 -50.05 -32.05
C ARG A 45 31.03 -51.14 -33.08
N THR A 46 31.74 -51.13 -34.20
CA THR A 46 31.83 -52.24 -35.16
C THR A 46 32.97 -53.17 -34.76
N VAL A 47 32.67 -54.45 -34.54
CA VAL A 47 33.67 -55.53 -34.51
C VAL A 47 33.44 -56.41 -35.73
N SER A 48 34.42 -56.39 -36.64
CA SER A 48 34.49 -57.24 -37.82
C SER A 48 34.95 -58.64 -37.41
N SER A 49 34.19 -59.67 -37.79
CA SER A 49 34.70 -61.05 -37.81
C SER A 49 35.01 -61.40 -39.26
N GLY A 50 36.30 -61.51 -39.56
CA GLY A 50 36.80 -61.95 -40.85
C GLY A 50 36.72 -63.47 -40.95
N TYR A 51 36.12 -63.97 -42.02
CA TYR A 51 36.33 -65.33 -42.49
C TYR A 51 37.06 -65.25 -43.83
N GLY A 52 38.38 -65.43 -43.75
CA GLY A 52 39.25 -65.67 -44.90
C GLY A 52 39.04 -67.09 -45.40
N GLY A 53 39.06 -67.23 -46.72
CA GLY A 53 38.77 -68.47 -47.42
C GLY A 53 39.83 -69.55 -47.30
N GLY A 54 39.38 -70.76 -47.59
CA GLY A 54 40.20 -71.92 -47.93
C GLY A 54 39.42 -72.72 -48.96
N PHE A 55 39.81 -72.58 -50.22
CA PHE A 55 39.36 -73.40 -51.34
C PHE A 55 40.38 -74.52 -51.48
N ASP A 56 39.97 -75.79 -51.49
CA ASP A 56 40.79 -76.81 -52.12
C ASP A 56 39.99 -77.89 -52.85
N LEU A 57 40.64 -78.36 -53.89
CA LEU A 57 40.17 -78.94 -55.14
C LEU A 57 40.02 -80.48 -55.07
N SER A 58 38.82 -81.02 -55.25
CA SER A 58 38.62 -82.39 -55.77
C SER A 58 37.16 -82.68 -56.13
N ALA A 59 36.86 -82.69 -57.43
CA ALA A 59 35.85 -83.52 -58.12
C ALA A 59 35.41 -82.82 -59.41
N ALA A 60 36.17 -83.03 -60.47
CA ALA A 60 35.71 -82.77 -61.83
C ALA A 60 34.66 -83.83 -62.19
N LEU A 61 33.38 -83.45 -62.18
CA LEU A 61 32.29 -84.06 -62.92
C LEU A 61 31.08 -83.10 -62.84
N ASP A 62 30.64 -82.62 -64.01
CA ASP A 62 29.39 -81.88 -64.28
C ASP A 62 29.47 -80.34 -64.48
N GLN A 63 29.98 -79.95 -65.66
CA GLN A 63 29.99 -78.56 -66.14
C GLN A 63 28.60 -78.04 -66.57
N SER A 64 27.56 -78.88 -66.62
CA SER A 64 26.22 -78.46 -67.06
C SER A 64 25.30 -78.05 -65.90
N THR A 65 25.44 -78.68 -64.73
CA THR A 65 24.72 -78.27 -63.51
C THR A 65 25.40 -77.11 -62.78
N MET A 66 26.71 -76.92 -62.93
CA MET A 66 27.42 -75.77 -62.34
C MET A 66 27.00 -74.42 -62.96
N HIS A 67 26.78 -74.33 -64.28
CA HIS A 67 26.29 -73.09 -64.91
C HIS A 67 24.81 -72.78 -64.58
N LEU A 68 23.97 -73.80 -64.40
CA LEU A 68 22.60 -73.62 -63.92
C LEU A 68 22.57 -73.18 -62.46
N ASN A 69 23.45 -73.75 -61.62
CA ASN A 69 23.60 -73.34 -60.23
C ASN A 69 24.20 -71.93 -60.12
N GLU A 70 25.21 -71.58 -60.90
CA GLU A 70 25.82 -70.24 -60.94
C GLU A 70 24.85 -69.17 -61.48
N LYS A 71 24.04 -69.51 -62.50
CA LYS A 71 22.98 -68.62 -62.99
C LYS A 71 21.86 -68.48 -61.97
N ALA A 72 21.48 -69.54 -61.27
CA ALA A 72 20.48 -69.50 -60.20
C ALA A 72 20.97 -68.73 -58.97
N THR A 73 22.26 -68.85 -58.61
CA THR A 73 22.86 -68.06 -57.52
C THR A 73 23.00 -66.59 -57.92
N MET A 74 23.39 -66.28 -59.16
CA MET A 74 23.40 -64.91 -59.68
C MET A 74 22.00 -64.30 -59.77
N GLN A 75 20.98 -65.09 -60.13
CA GLN A 75 19.59 -64.67 -60.10
C GLN A 75 19.13 -64.39 -58.67
N ASN A 76 19.44 -65.28 -57.71
CA ASN A 76 19.12 -65.07 -56.30
C ASN A 76 19.80 -63.82 -55.73
N LEU A 77 21.06 -63.58 -56.09
CA LEU A 77 21.81 -62.37 -55.73
C LEU A 77 21.19 -61.12 -56.35
N ASN A 78 20.77 -61.17 -57.61
CA ASN A 78 20.10 -60.07 -58.28
C ASN A 78 18.71 -59.79 -57.70
N ASP A 79 17.92 -60.82 -57.38
CA ASP A 79 16.61 -60.67 -56.73
C ASP A 79 16.77 -60.10 -55.32
N ARG A 80 17.82 -60.53 -54.60
CA ARG A 80 18.19 -59.97 -53.31
C ARG A 80 18.68 -58.52 -53.43
N LEU A 81 19.46 -58.18 -54.45
CA LEU A 81 19.89 -56.81 -54.72
C LEU A 81 18.72 -55.92 -55.12
N ALA A 82 17.77 -56.43 -55.92
CA ALA A 82 16.54 -55.73 -56.28
C ALA A 82 15.67 -55.45 -55.04
N SER A 83 15.50 -56.44 -54.15
CA SER A 83 14.79 -56.23 -52.87
C SER A 83 15.53 -55.26 -51.93
N TYR A 84 16.88 -55.27 -51.91
CA TYR A 84 17.65 -54.27 -51.19
C TYR A 84 17.48 -52.86 -51.79
N LEU A 85 17.53 -52.70 -53.11
CA LEU A 85 17.30 -51.42 -53.77
C LEU A 85 15.89 -50.89 -53.52
N GLU A 86 14.88 -51.76 -53.56
CA GLU A 86 13.50 -51.38 -53.24
C GLU A 86 13.38 -50.97 -51.77
N LYS A 87 14.08 -51.68 -50.87
CA LYS A 87 14.13 -51.29 -49.46
C LYS A 87 14.80 -49.95 -49.26
N VAL A 88 15.91 -49.67 -49.93
CA VAL A 88 16.62 -48.38 -49.88
C VAL A 88 15.70 -47.26 -50.37
N ARG A 89 15.02 -47.43 -51.51
CA ARG A 89 14.05 -46.45 -52.02
C ARG A 89 12.91 -46.19 -51.03
N SER A 90 12.38 -47.25 -50.40
CA SER A 90 11.33 -47.11 -49.40
C SER A 90 11.80 -46.35 -48.15
N LEU A 91 13.05 -46.55 -47.74
CA LEU A 91 13.66 -45.87 -46.59
C LEU A 91 14.00 -44.42 -46.92
N GLU A 92 14.50 -44.14 -48.12
CA GLU A 92 14.74 -42.78 -48.61
C GLU A 92 13.42 -41.98 -48.68
N ALA A 93 12.34 -42.59 -49.19
CA ALA A 93 11.02 -41.96 -49.21
C ALA A 93 10.47 -41.70 -47.80
N ALA A 94 10.66 -42.65 -46.88
CA ALA A 94 10.26 -42.48 -45.47
C ALA A 94 11.09 -41.39 -44.77
N ASN A 95 12.40 -41.32 -45.02
CA ASN A 95 13.27 -40.27 -44.48
C ASN A 95 12.90 -38.89 -45.03
N ALA A 96 12.66 -38.77 -46.33
CA ALA A 96 12.21 -37.51 -46.93
C ALA A 96 10.88 -37.03 -46.29
N LYS A 97 9.96 -37.95 -46.02
CA LYS A 97 8.70 -37.65 -45.32
C LYS A 97 8.94 -37.18 -43.89
N LEU A 98 9.83 -37.85 -43.15
CA LEU A 98 10.19 -37.46 -41.78
C LEU A 98 10.88 -36.10 -41.74
N GLU A 99 11.76 -35.79 -42.68
CA GLU A 99 12.40 -34.48 -42.79
C GLU A 99 11.39 -33.35 -43.02
N ILE A 100 10.39 -33.58 -43.89
CA ILE A 100 9.29 -32.64 -44.10
C ILE A 100 8.50 -32.46 -42.81
N GLN A 101 8.16 -33.55 -42.10
CA GLN A 101 7.42 -33.47 -40.84
C GLN A 101 8.21 -32.75 -39.73
N ILE A 102 9.52 -32.95 -39.66
CA ILE A 102 10.39 -32.23 -38.72
C ILE A 102 10.41 -30.74 -39.05
N ARG A 103 10.55 -30.38 -40.32
CA ARG A 103 10.55 -28.98 -40.76
C ARG A 103 9.21 -28.31 -40.45
N GLU A 104 8.10 -28.96 -40.80
CA GLU A 104 6.75 -28.49 -40.46
C GLU A 104 6.54 -28.36 -38.95
N TYR A 105 7.07 -29.28 -38.15
CA TYR A 105 6.96 -29.23 -36.69
C TYR A 105 7.69 -28.01 -36.12
N TYR A 106 8.89 -27.69 -36.62
CA TYR A 106 9.64 -26.50 -36.20
C TYR A 106 9.05 -25.20 -36.74
N GLU A 107 8.47 -25.19 -37.94
CA GLU A 107 7.73 -24.04 -38.48
C GLU A 107 6.44 -23.77 -37.70
N LYS A 108 5.65 -24.82 -37.40
CA LYS A 108 4.39 -24.70 -36.65
C LYS A 108 4.61 -24.34 -35.18
N LYS A 109 5.72 -24.79 -34.57
CA LYS A 109 6.03 -24.44 -33.18
C LYS A 109 6.79 -23.13 -33.02
N GLY A 110 7.32 -22.56 -34.11
CA GLY A 110 8.21 -21.39 -34.04
C GLY A 110 9.42 -21.62 -33.13
N PRO A 111 10.38 -20.68 -33.06
CA PRO A 111 11.29 -20.67 -31.92
C PRO A 111 10.46 -20.55 -30.63
N ALA A 112 10.88 -21.21 -29.55
CA ALA A 112 10.29 -21.08 -28.21
C ALA A 112 10.51 -19.68 -27.58
N ALA A 113 10.34 -18.63 -28.38
CA ALA A 113 10.35 -17.21 -28.09
C ALA A 113 9.17 -16.66 -28.91
N GLU A 114 8.02 -16.31 -28.35
CA GLU A 114 7.77 -15.59 -27.11
C GLU A 114 6.60 -16.27 -26.38
N ARG A 115 6.83 -16.68 -25.13
CA ARG A 115 5.68 -16.86 -24.24
C ARG A 115 5.21 -15.44 -23.94
N ASP A 116 4.00 -15.06 -24.34
CA ASP A 116 3.51 -13.69 -24.19
C ASP A 116 3.41 -13.29 -22.72
N TYR A 117 4.48 -12.71 -22.17
CA TYR A 117 4.52 -12.17 -20.82
C TYR A 117 3.85 -10.80 -20.70
N SER A 118 3.25 -10.30 -21.79
CA SER A 118 2.59 -8.99 -21.87
C SER A 118 1.56 -8.79 -20.74
N ASN A 119 0.79 -9.83 -20.43
CA ASN A 119 -0.22 -9.79 -19.34
C ASN A 119 0.41 -9.61 -17.95
N TYR A 120 1.61 -10.18 -17.71
CA TYR A 120 2.32 -10.00 -16.45
C TYR A 120 2.93 -8.61 -16.32
N TRP A 121 3.34 -7.99 -17.42
CA TRP A 121 3.84 -6.61 -17.41
C TRP A 121 2.79 -5.60 -16.95
N ALA A 122 1.53 -5.78 -17.38
CA ALA A 122 0.42 -4.94 -16.92
C ALA A 122 0.21 -5.05 -15.40
N ILE A 123 0.21 -6.28 -14.86
CA ILE A 123 0.05 -6.55 -13.42
C ILE A 123 1.24 -6.00 -12.62
N ILE A 124 2.47 -6.20 -13.10
CA ILE A 124 3.69 -5.69 -12.45
C ILE A 124 3.69 -4.15 -12.43
N ASN A 125 3.26 -3.50 -13.50
CA ASN A 125 3.17 -2.04 -13.56
C ASN A 125 2.07 -1.50 -12.64
N ASP A 126 0.91 -2.17 -12.57
CA ASP A 126 -0.15 -1.81 -11.62
C ASP A 126 0.32 -1.94 -10.15
N LEU A 127 1.01 -3.04 -9.81
CA LEU A 127 1.62 -3.23 -8.49
C LEU A 127 2.67 -2.16 -8.18
N LYS A 128 3.55 -1.82 -9.13
CA LYS A 128 4.54 -0.75 -8.98
C LYS A 128 3.86 0.60 -8.74
N ASN A 129 2.80 0.91 -9.48
CA ASN A 129 2.03 2.14 -9.32
C ASN A 129 1.35 2.18 -7.95
N LYS A 130 0.74 1.09 -7.49
CA LYS A 130 0.14 0.98 -6.15
C LYS A 130 1.17 1.21 -5.05
N VAL A 131 2.37 0.62 -5.18
CA VAL A 131 3.47 0.83 -4.22
C VAL A 131 3.95 2.28 -4.24
N HIS A 132 4.15 2.87 -5.41
CA HIS A 132 4.54 4.29 -5.53
C HIS A 132 3.50 5.22 -4.93
N LEU A 133 2.21 5.01 -5.20
CA LEU A 133 1.14 5.81 -4.63
C LEU A 133 1.11 5.68 -3.10
N LYS A 134 1.17 4.46 -2.56
CA LYS A 134 1.25 4.25 -1.10
C LYS A 134 2.45 4.95 -0.48
N HIS A 135 3.63 4.83 -1.11
CA HIS A 135 4.84 5.49 -0.63
C HIS A 135 4.71 7.03 -0.68
N PHE A 136 4.13 7.57 -1.75
CA PHE A 136 3.86 9.00 -1.89
C PHE A 136 2.88 9.52 -0.83
N PHE A 137 1.79 8.79 -0.56
CA PHE A 137 0.85 9.15 0.50
C PHE A 137 1.50 9.06 1.89
N PHE A 138 2.30 8.04 2.14
CA PHE A 138 3.02 7.89 3.41
C PHE A 138 4.04 9.02 3.64
N LEU A 139 4.83 9.38 2.62
CA LEU A 139 5.75 10.52 2.67
C LEU A 139 5.01 11.84 2.91
N LYS A 140 3.87 12.05 2.24
CA LYS A 140 3.03 13.22 2.48
C LYS A 140 2.51 13.26 3.92
N LEU A 141 2.04 12.14 4.45
CA LEU A 141 1.56 12.06 5.82
C LEU A 141 2.66 12.44 6.82
N ILE A 142 3.87 11.87 6.67
CA ILE A 142 5.02 12.22 7.52
C ILE A 142 5.36 13.72 7.40
N ARG A 143 5.33 14.29 6.19
CA ARG A 143 5.58 15.71 6.00
C ARG A 143 4.53 16.57 6.69
N PHE A 144 3.25 16.22 6.60
CA PHE A 144 2.17 16.95 7.28
C PHE A 144 2.31 16.89 8.81
N GLU A 145 2.62 15.71 9.37
CA GLU A 145 2.88 15.55 10.81
C GLU A 145 4.06 16.42 11.27
N HIS A 146 5.18 16.42 10.52
CA HIS A 146 6.33 17.26 10.85
C HIS A 146 6.00 18.76 10.76
N GLU A 147 5.29 19.18 9.70
CA GLU A 147 4.86 20.56 9.52
C GLU A 147 3.90 21.01 10.64
N LEU A 148 3.00 20.13 11.09
CA LEU A 148 2.09 20.40 12.21
C LEU A 148 2.86 20.61 13.51
N ILE A 149 3.82 19.73 13.83
CA ILE A 149 4.66 19.86 15.04
C ILE A 149 5.43 21.18 15.02
N MET A 150 6.02 21.55 13.87
CA MET A 150 6.73 22.82 13.71
C MET A 150 5.80 24.03 13.85
N ARG A 151 4.56 23.96 13.34
CA ARG A 151 3.57 25.03 13.57
C ARG A 151 3.23 25.18 15.05
N GLN A 152 2.98 24.07 15.75
CA GLN A 152 2.67 24.08 17.18
C GLN A 152 3.81 24.67 18.02
N SER A 153 5.07 24.37 17.68
CA SER A 153 6.21 24.98 18.38
C SER A 153 6.29 26.49 18.15
N VAL A 154 6.07 26.96 16.92
CA VAL A 154 6.06 28.39 16.59
C VAL A 154 4.88 29.11 17.27
N GLU A 155 3.70 28.49 17.31
CA GLU A 155 2.53 29.02 18.03
C GLU A 155 2.82 29.15 19.53
N ALA A 156 3.46 28.16 20.15
CA ALA A 156 3.89 28.23 21.54
C ALA A 156 4.88 29.39 21.77
N ASP A 157 5.87 29.56 20.88
CA ASP A 157 6.81 30.67 20.97
C ASP A 157 6.12 32.05 20.82
N ILE A 158 5.15 32.18 19.92
CA ILE A 158 4.36 33.41 19.76
C ILE A 158 3.59 33.73 21.06
N THR A 159 2.96 32.73 21.69
CA THR A 159 2.25 32.94 22.96
C THR A 159 3.20 33.37 24.08
N ASN A 160 4.39 32.77 24.15
CA ASN A 160 5.42 33.14 25.11
C ASN A 160 5.95 34.56 24.87
N LEU A 161 6.21 34.95 23.61
CA LEU A 161 6.65 36.29 23.25
C LEU A 161 5.58 37.35 23.56
N ARG A 162 4.29 37.05 23.33
CA ARG A 162 3.19 37.95 23.73
C ARG A 162 3.17 38.15 25.25
N ARG A 163 3.30 37.08 26.03
CA ARG A 163 3.37 37.16 27.49
C ARG A 163 4.59 37.96 27.96
N LEU A 164 5.74 37.80 27.31
CA LEU A 164 6.94 38.59 27.60
C LEU A 164 6.72 40.07 27.27
N LEU A 165 6.10 40.37 26.13
CA LEU A 165 5.73 41.73 25.77
C LEU A 165 4.83 42.36 26.85
N ASP A 166 3.77 41.67 27.25
CA ASP A 166 2.85 42.13 28.31
C ASP A 166 3.57 42.38 29.65
N HIS A 167 4.52 41.50 30.00
CA HIS A 167 5.33 41.70 31.20
C HIS A 167 6.25 42.93 31.09
N THR A 168 6.88 43.13 29.92
CA THR A 168 7.74 44.30 29.67
C THR A 168 6.96 45.60 29.61
N THR A 169 5.72 45.61 29.09
CA THR A 169 4.87 46.81 29.10
C THR A 169 4.40 47.14 30.51
N LEU A 170 4.05 46.15 31.34
CA LEU A 170 3.72 46.39 32.74
C LEU A 170 4.90 46.97 33.53
N THR A 171 6.10 46.40 33.39
CA THR A 171 7.29 46.92 34.06
C THR A 171 7.67 48.32 33.57
N LYS A 172 7.50 48.59 32.27
CA LYS A 172 7.67 49.94 31.73
C LYS A 172 6.70 50.94 32.35
N ALA A 173 5.41 50.60 32.44
CA ALA A 173 4.40 51.47 33.04
C ALA A 173 4.66 51.75 34.53
N ASP A 174 5.13 50.74 35.28
CA ASP A 174 5.53 50.91 36.69
C ASP A 174 6.72 51.88 36.83
N LEU A 175 7.73 51.77 35.96
CA LEU A 175 8.86 52.70 35.94
C LEU A 175 8.45 54.11 35.50
N GLU A 176 7.54 54.25 34.53
CA GLU A 176 6.99 55.55 34.12
C GLU A 176 6.26 56.24 35.27
N MET A 177 5.43 55.50 36.02
CA MET A 177 4.77 56.01 37.23
C MET A 177 5.77 56.48 38.29
N GLN A 178 6.85 55.73 38.53
CA GLN A 178 7.91 56.14 39.46
C GLN A 178 8.64 57.40 39.01
N ILE A 179 8.85 57.56 37.69
CA ILE A 179 9.46 58.77 37.14
C ILE A 179 8.53 59.97 37.34
N GLU A 180 7.24 59.83 37.03
CA GLU A 180 6.24 60.88 37.23
C GLU A 180 6.15 61.30 38.70
N SER A 181 6.10 60.35 39.64
CA SER A 181 6.06 60.67 41.06
C SER A 181 7.28 61.46 41.53
N LEU A 182 8.49 61.11 41.05
CA LEU A 182 9.71 61.84 41.38
C LEU A 182 9.74 63.23 40.73
N GLN A 183 9.15 63.41 39.55
CA GLN A 183 9.02 64.71 38.91
C GLN A 183 8.07 65.63 39.68
N ASP A 184 6.95 65.10 40.16
CA ASP A 184 5.99 65.83 41.00
C ASP A 184 6.63 66.27 42.33
N GLU A 185 7.40 65.40 43.00
CA GLU A 185 8.16 65.76 44.19
C GLU A 185 9.15 66.91 43.93
N LEU A 186 9.86 66.86 42.79
CA LEU A 186 10.80 67.90 42.40
C LEU A 186 10.08 69.23 42.12
N ALA A 187 8.95 69.20 41.41
CA ALA A 187 8.13 70.37 41.13
C ALA A 187 7.57 71.00 42.43
N TYR A 188 7.11 70.17 43.36
CA TYR A 188 6.64 70.59 44.67
C TYR A 188 7.73 71.32 45.46
N LEU A 189 8.95 70.77 45.51
CA LEU A 189 10.09 71.40 46.18
C LEU A 189 10.48 72.74 45.54
N LYS A 190 10.48 72.83 44.20
CA LYS A 190 10.75 74.09 43.48
C LYS A 190 9.70 75.17 43.78
N LYS A 191 8.42 74.81 43.79
CA LYS A 191 7.33 75.74 44.11
C LYS A 191 7.46 76.27 45.54
N ASN A 192 7.70 75.39 46.50
CA ASN A 192 7.92 75.79 47.90
C ASN A 192 9.07 76.80 48.04
N HIS A 193 10.16 76.61 47.28
CA HIS A 193 11.27 77.56 47.28
C HIS A 193 10.89 78.93 46.70
N ALA A 194 10.13 78.94 45.60
CA ALA A 194 9.65 80.18 44.97
C ALA A 194 8.67 80.95 45.86
N ASP A 195 7.74 80.26 46.51
CA ASP A 195 6.75 80.89 47.41
C ASP A 195 7.46 81.55 48.61
N LEU A 196 8.50 80.93 49.16
CA LEU A 196 9.36 81.54 50.19
C LEU A 196 10.11 82.79 49.69
N ALA A 197 10.50 82.84 48.42
CA ALA A 197 11.14 84.00 47.82
C ALA A 197 10.15 85.16 47.59
N ALA A 198 8.93 84.87 47.16
CA ALA A 198 7.88 85.87 46.95
C ALA A 198 7.42 86.52 48.26
N LEU A 199 7.25 85.73 49.33
CA LEU A 199 6.94 86.23 50.68
C LEU A 199 8.01 87.20 51.21
N ARG A 200 9.27 87.05 50.80
CA ARG A 200 10.34 88.00 51.13
C ARG A 200 10.25 89.32 50.37
N SER A 201 9.65 89.34 49.17
CA SER A 201 9.56 90.52 48.31
C SER A 201 8.36 91.43 48.62
N GLN A 202 7.27 90.90 49.18
CA GLN A 202 6.07 91.68 49.49
C GLN A 202 6.20 92.63 50.71
N LEU A 203 7.34 92.61 51.41
CA LEU A 203 7.57 93.44 52.59
C LEU A 203 8.07 94.87 52.27
N THR A 204 8.14 95.27 51.00
CA THR A 204 8.73 96.55 50.57
C THR A 204 7.90 97.26 49.50
N GLY A 205 7.13 98.28 49.89
CA GLY A 205 6.72 99.37 48.99
C GLY A 205 5.31 99.94 49.20
N HIS A 206 5.23 101.21 49.62
CA HIS A 206 4.05 102.07 49.52
C HIS A 206 4.46 103.39 48.86
N VAL A 207 3.75 103.84 47.80
CA VAL A 207 3.81 105.23 47.27
C VAL A 207 2.44 105.63 46.72
N SER A 208 1.99 106.84 47.07
CA SER A 208 0.79 107.55 46.60
C SER A 208 1.22 108.89 45.99
N VAL A 209 0.55 109.35 44.92
CA VAL A 209 0.64 110.73 44.37
C VAL A 209 -0.71 111.11 43.75
N GLU A 210 -1.25 112.27 44.16
CA GLU A 210 -2.41 112.95 43.57
C GLU A 210 -1.95 114.22 42.79
N VAL A 211 -2.67 114.58 41.72
CA VAL A 211 -2.48 115.83 40.96
C VAL A 211 -3.84 116.49 40.70
N ASP A 212 -3.92 117.78 41.03
CA ASP A 212 -5.07 118.68 41.01
C ASP A 212 -5.34 119.27 39.60
N ALA A 213 -6.62 119.49 39.24
CA ALA A 213 -7.10 119.80 37.89
C ALA A 213 -7.87 121.14 37.81
N ALA A 214 -7.67 121.87 36.71
CA ALA A 214 -8.29 123.18 36.41
C ALA A 214 -9.54 123.05 35.47
N PRO A 215 -10.25 124.14 35.08
CA PRO A 215 -11.66 124.38 35.41
C PRO A 215 -12.71 123.72 34.48
N GLN A 216 -13.87 123.46 35.09
CA GLN A 216 -15.02 122.67 34.63
C GLN A 216 -15.57 122.98 33.23
N PRO A 217 -15.56 122.00 32.31
CA PRO A 217 -16.51 121.95 31.20
C PRO A 217 -17.95 121.63 31.69
N ASP A 218 -18.97 122.03 30.92
CA ASP A 218 -20.41 121.87 31.24
C ASP A 218 -20.74 120.44 31.68
N LEU A 219 -20.85 120.29 33.01
CA LEU A 219 -20.84 118.99 33.68
C LEU A 219 -22.02 118.12 33.24
N ASN A 220 -23.17 118.74 32.97
CA ASN A 220 -24.37 118.00 32.56
C ASN A 220 -24.21 117.37 31.18
N LYS A 221 -23.64 118.09 30.20
CA LYS A 221 -23.39 117.53 28.85
C LYS A 221 -22.37 116.41 28.88
N ILE A 222 -21.33 116.55 29.68
CA ILE A 222 -20.31 115.51 29.84
C ILE A 222 -20.88 114.31 30.59
N LEU A 223 -21.69 114.51 31.63
CA LEU A 223 -22.36 113.42 32.33
C LEU A 223 -23.35 112.67 31.43
N ASP A 224 -24.09 113.38 30.56
CA ASP A 224 -25.00 112.76 29.59
C ASP A 224 -24.26 112.02 28.47
N GLU A 225 -23.16 112.59 27.93
CA GLU A 225 -22.27 111.92 26.97
C GLU A 225 -21.65 110.66 27.58
N ILE A 226 -21.11 110.76 28.81
CA ILE A 226 -20.54 109.62 29.55
C ILE A 226 -21.61 108.56 29.79
N ARG A 227 -22.83 108.94 30.19
CA ARG A 227 -23.95 108.01 30.38
C ARG A 227 -24.31 107.32 29.07
N ALA A 228 -24.43 108.06 27.97
CA ALA A 228 -24.71 107.51 26.65
C ALA A 228 -23.61 106.56 26.16
N GLN A 229 -22.33 106.86 26.41
CA GLN A 229 -21.22 105.96 26.09
C GLN A 229 -21.24 104.70 26.93
N TYR A 230 -21.50 104.80 28.25
CA TYR A 230 -21.62 103.62 29.10
C TYR A 230 -22.82 102.74 28.72
N GLU A 231 -23.95 103.35 28.39
CA GLU A 231 -25.15 102.64 27.96
C GLU A 231 -24.88 101.92 26.63
N ALA A 232 -24.25 102.58 25.65
CA ALA A 232 -23.83 101.98 24.38
C ALA A 232 -22.81 100.85 24.56
N ILE A 233 -21.81 100.99 25.44
CA ILE A 233 -20.83 99.94 25.74
C ILE A 233 -21.51 98.74 26.41
N THR A 234 -22.38 98.99 27.38
CA THR A 234 -23.12 97.94 28.09
C THR A 234 -24.04 97.17 27.14
N ASP A 235 -24.74 97.88 26.26
CA ASP A 235 -25.57 97.29 25.22
C ASP A 235 -24.76 96.48 24.20
N LYS A 236 -23.60 96.99 23.80
CA LYS A 236 -22.67 96.27 22.92
C LYS A 236 -22.17 95.00 23.60
N HIS A 237 -21.71 95.08 24.85
CA HIS A 237 -21.26 93.93 25.63
C HIS A 237 -22.36 92.89 25.79
N ARG A 238 -23.61 93.30 26.04
CA ARG A 238 -24.75 92.39 26.12
C ARG A 238 -24.98 91.64 24.80
N ARG A 239 -24.96 92.35 23.67
CA ARG A 239 -25.09 91.73 22.34
C ARG A 239 -23.92 90.79 22.03
N ASP A 240 -22.69 91.21 22.32
CA ASP A 240 -21.48 90.42 22.07
C ASP A 240 -21.49 89.13 22.91
N GLN A 241 -21.93 89.21 24.18
CA GLN A 241 -22.12 88.03 25.04
C GLN A 241 -23.21 87.09 24.52
N GLU A 242 -24.33 87.62 24.04
CA GLU A 242 -25.43 86.83 23.48
C GLU A 242 -25.01 86.11 22.18
N ILE A 243 -24.28 86.81 21.30
CA ILE A 243 -23.69 86.21 20.09
C ILE A 243 -22.69 85.13 20.46
N TRP A 244 -21.76 85.41 21.38
CA TRP A 244 -20.75 84.45 21.84
C TRP A 244 -21.40 83.20 22.46
N PHE A 245 -22.42 83.38 23.29
CA PHE A 245 -23.16 82.27 23.89
C PHE A 245 -23.88 81.43 22.83
N ASN A 246 -24.56 82.09 21.88
CA ASN A 246 -25.26 81.41 20.79
C ASN A 246 -24.29 80.64 19.89
N GLU A 247 -23.15 81.21 19.55
CA GLU A 247 -22.11 80.54 18.76
C GLU A 247 -21.56 79.33 19.51
N LYS A 248 -21.23 79.46 20.80
CA LYS A 248 -20.69 78.35 21.58
C LYS A 248 -21.72 77.24 21.80
N SER A 249 -22.97 77.60 22.05
CA SER A 249 -24.11 76.68 22.17
C SER A 249 -24.37 75.94 20.85
N ALA A 250 -24.31 76.63 19.71
CA ALA A 250 -24.47 76.02 18.40
C ALA A 250 -23.36 75.01 18.09
N VAL A 251 -22.10 75.34 18.40
CA VAL A 251 -20.96 74.41 18.24
C VAL A 251 -21.15 73.17 19.12
N LEU A 252 -21.50 73.36 20.40
CA LEU A 252 -21.74 72.26 21.32
C LEU A 252 -22.91 71.37 20.85
N SER A 253 -24.01 71.97 20.41
CA SER A 253 -25.17 71.24 19.88
C SER A 253 -24.81 70.40 18.65
N LYS A 254 -23.99 70.96 17.74
CA LYS A 254 -23.48 70.23 16.57
C LYS A 254 -22.58 69.06 16.97
N GLU A 255 -21.68 69.27 17.93
CA GLU A 255 -20.77 68.21 18.40
C GLU A 255 -21.52 67.09 19.13
N VAL A 256 -22.53 67.43 19.93
CA VAL A 256 -23.43 66.44 20.57
C VAL A 256 -24.20 65.64 19.51
N ALA A 257 -24.69 66.29 18.45
CA ALA A 257 -25.38 65.62 17.36
C ALA A 257 -24.47 64.62 16.63
N LEU A 258 -23.25 65.05 16.24
CA LEU A 258 -22.26 64.21 15.58
C LEU A 258 -21.80 63.03 16.46
N SER A 259 -21.55 63.30 17.74
CA SER A 259 -21.20 62.27 18.72
C SER A 259 -22.33 61.25 18.89
N THR A 260 -23.58 61.72 18.97
CA THR A 260 -24.76 60.84 19.06
C THR A 260 -24.89 59.97 17.81
N GLU A 261 -24.72 60.54 16.62
CA GLU A 261 -24.75 59.79 15.35
C GLU A 261 -23.67 58.69 15.34
N THR A 262 -22.44 59.04 15.70
CA THR A 262 -21.30 58.09 15.76
C THR A 262 -21.54 56.96 16.76
N ILE A 263 -22.18 57.27 17.90
CA ILE A 263 -22.55 56.25 18.89
C ILE A 263 -23.65 55.34 18.33
N GLN A 264 -24.64 55.87 17.59
CA GLN A 264 -25.69 55.03 17.01
C GLN A 264 -25.15 54.15 15.88
N THR A 265 -24.28 54.65 15.01
CA THR A 265 -23.68 53.87 13.91
C THR A 265 -22.83 52.73 14.47
N SER A 266 -21.92 53.02 15.40
CA SER A 266 -21.11 51.98 16.06
C SER A 266 -21.97 50.95 16.81
N LYS A 267 -23.05 51.38 17.46
CA LYS A 267 -24.01 50.46 18.09
C LYS A 267 -24.69 49.53 17.07
N THR A 268 -25.08 50.05 15.91
CA THR A 268 -25.65 49.22 14.84
C THR A 268 -24.64 48.24 14.27
N GLU A 269 -23.41 48.66 14.01
CA GLU A 269 -22.32 47.80 13.53
C GLU A 269 -22.01 46.67 14.52
N ILE A 270 -21.91 46.97 15.82
CA ILE A 270 -21.74 45.95 16.87
C ILE A 270 -22.90 44.95 16.86
N SER A 271 -24.13 45.44 16.69
CA SER A 271 -25.31 44.57 16.64
C SER A 271 -25.29 43.67 15.41
N ASP A 272 -24.86 44.15 14.26
CA ASP A 272 -24.77 43.36 13.03
C ASP A 272 -23.64 42.34 13.09
N LEU A 273 -22.46 42.73 13.61
CA LEU A 273 -21.35 41.81 13.87
C LEU A 273 -21.73 40.70 14.85
N ARG A 274 -22.55 41.01 15.87
CA ARG A 274 -23.07 39.97 16.78
C ARG A 274 -24.00 39.00 16.07
N ARG A 275 -24.87 39.49 15.18
CA ARG A 275 -25.77 38.61 14.38
C ARG A 275 -24.98 37.73 13.42
N THR A 276 -23.96 38.27 12.75
CA THR A 276 -23.12 37.49 11.83
C THR A 276 -22.30 36.45 12.58
N LEU A 277 -21.73 36.80 13.75
CA LEU A 277 -21.04 35.84 14.61
C LEU A 277 -21.96 34.69 15.02
N GLN A 278 -23.16 34.99 15.51
CA GLN A 278 -24.15 33.96 15.87
C GLN A 278 -24.52 33.07 14.68
N GLY A 279 -24.71 33.66 13.49
CA GLY A 279 -24.99 32.91 12.27
C GLY A 279 -23.84 31.95 11.90
N LEU A 280 -22.60 32.42 11.98
CA LEU A 280 -21.41 31.59 11.73
C LEU A 280 -21.23 30.50 12.78
N GLU A 281 -21.56 30.78 14.04
CA GLU A 281 -21.49 29.79 15.12
C GLU A 281 -22.52 28.67 14.91
N ILE A 282 -23.75 29.01 14.50
CA ILE A 282 -24.77 28.02 14.14
C ILE A 282 -24.33 27.20 12.92
N GLU A 283 -23.77 27.84 11.90
CA GLU A 283 -23.24 27.12 10.72
C GLU A 283 -22.11 26.18 11.12
N LEU A 284 -21.20 26.60 12.00
CA LEU A 284 -20.14 25.75 12.53
C LEU A 284 -20.71 24.52 13.25
N GLN A 285 -21.71 24.71 14.11
CA GLN A 285 -22.36 23.58 14.81
C GLN A 285 -23.08 22.64 13.84
N SER A 286 -23.75 23.19 12.82
CA SER A 286 -24.37 22.42 11.74
C SER A 286 -23.33 21.57 11.00
N GLN A 287 -22.21 22.15 10.58
CA GLN A 287 -21.13 21.44 9.90
C GLN A 287 -20.48 20.37 10.77
N LEU A 288 -20.28 20.63 12.07
CA LEU A 288 -19.79 19.62 13.02
C LEU A 288 -20.77 18.45 13.16
N SER A 289 -22.08 18.73 13.22
CA SER A 289 -23.11 17.68 13.28
C SER A 289 -23.14 16.84 12.00
N MET A 290 -23.01 17.48 10.84
CA MET A 290 -22.95 16.80 9.54
C MET A 290 -21.70 15.93 9.43
N LYS A 291 -20.53 16.44 9.85
CA LYS A 291 -19.29 15.67 9.91
C LYS A 291 -19.45 14.42 10.77
N ALA A 292 -19.97 14.56 11.99
CA ALA A 292 -20.17 13.43 12.89
C ALA A 292 -21.14 12.38 12.31
N ALA A 293 -22.20 12.82 11.64
CA ALA A 293 -23.12 11.91 10.94
C ALA A 293 -22.40 11.14 9.82
N LEU A 294 -21.59 11.82 9.01
CA LEU A 294 -20.83 11.19 7.93
C LEU A 294 -19.78 10.20 8.46
N GLU A 295 -19.04 10.57 9.50
CA GLU A 295 -18.08 9.68 10.17
C GLU A 295 -18.77 8.43 10.72
N ASN A 296 -19.95 8.59 11.34
CA ASN A 296 -20.75 7.45 11.80
C ASN A 296 -21.18 6.55 10.63
N THR A 297 -21.70 7.12 9.53
CA THR A 297 -22.08 6.31 8.37
C THR A 297 -20.89 5.57 7.76
N LEU A 298 -19.71 6.19 7.73
CA LEU A 298 -18.48 5.53 7.27
C LEU A 298 -18.15 4.33 8.15
N THR A 299 -18.09 4.53 9.47
CA THR A 299 -17.79 3.45 10.42
C THR A 299 -18.82 2.31 10.37
N GLU A 300 -20.10 2.62 10.19
CA GLU A 300 -21.16 1.63 10.02
C GLU A 300 -20.97 0.84 8.73
N THR A 301 -20.66 1.51 7.62
CA THR A 301 -20.41 0.82 6.34
C THR A 301 -19.18 -0.07 6.39
N ASP A 302 -18.09 0.40 7.01
CA ASP A 302 -16.87 -0.37 7.20
C ASP A 302 -17.12 -1.60 8.09
N ALA A 303 -17.87 -1.43 9.19
CA ALA A 303 -18.26 -2.53 10.05
C ALA A 303 -19.11 -3.57 9.29
N ARG A 304 -20.07 -3.12 8.48
CA ARG A 304 -20.93 -3.99 7.67
C ARG A 304 -20.12 -4.79 6.64
N TYR A 305 -19.20 -4.13 5.92
CA TYR A 305 -18.35 -4.82 4.95
C TYR A 305 -17.35 -5.77 5.64
N SER A 306 -16.82 -5.39 6.80
CA SER A 306 -15.95 -6.27 7.60
C SER A 306 -16.69 -7.54 8.05
N ALA A 307 -17.94 -7.40 8.50
CA ALA A 307 -18.79 -8.55 8.87
C ALA A 307 -19.11 -9.44 7.66
N MET A 308 -19.40 -8.84 6.50
CA MET A 308 -19.63 -9.57 5.25
C MET A 308 -18.39 -10.36 4.80
N LEU A 309 -17.21 -9.72 4.85
CA LEU A 309 -15.94 -10.40 4.55
C LEU A 309 -15.64 -11.54 5.52
N ALA A 310 -15.91 -11.36 6.82
CA ALA A 310 -15.77 -12.43 7.80
C ALA A 310 -16.72 -13.61 7.52
N SER A 311 -17.96 -13.33 7.08
CA SER A 311 -18.92 -14.36 6.66
C SER A 311 -18.43 -15.13 5.42
N TYR A 312 -17.90 -14.43 4.42
CA TYR A 312 -17.29 -15.07 3.25
C TYR A 312 -16.05 -15.89 3.62
N GLN A 313 -15.18 -15.40 4.50
CA GLN A 313 -14.04 -16.19 4.96
C GLN A 313 -14.49 -17.45 5.71
N SER A 314 -15.56 -17.36 6.52
CA SER A 314 -16.11 -18.53 7.22
C SER A 314 -16.67 -19.58 6.26
N THR A 315 -17.32 -19.15 5.17
CA THR A 315 -17.84 -20.09 4.15
C THR A 315 -16.70 -20.70 3.33
N ILE A 316 -15.67 -19.93 2.99
CA ILE A 316 -14.45 -20.45 2.36
C ILE A 316 -13.82 -21.53 3.25
N ASN A 317 -13.59 -21.23 4.54
CA ASN A 317 -13.00 -22.19 5.47
C ASN A 317 -13.82 -23.48 5.58
N MET A 318 -15.15 -23.38 5.60
CA MET A 318 -16.05 -24.54 5.63
C MET A 318 -15.85 -25.42 4.39
N LEU A 319 -15.86 -24.80 3.20
CA LEU A 319 -15.67 -25.52 1.93
C LEU A 319 -14.28 -26.12 1.81
N GLU A 320 -13.24 -25.43 2.29
CA GLU A 320 -11.87 -25.95 2.33
C GLU A 320 -11.78 -27.21 3.21
N VAL A 321 -12.45 -27.21 4.37
CA VAL A 321 -12.55 -28.38 5.24
C VAL A 321 -13.30 -29.52 4.55
N GLU A 322 -14.43 -29.24 3.89
CA GLU A 322 -15.20 -30.26 3.16
C GLU A 322 -14.37 -30.89 2.04
N ILE A 323 -13.66 -30.09 1.24
CA ILE A 323 -12.73 -30.57 0.21
C ILE A 323 -11.64 -31.45 0.83
N SER A 324 -11.08 -31.05 1.98
CA SER A 324 -10.07 -31.85 2.68
C SER A 324 -10.61 -33.20 3.12
N ASN A 325 -11.85 -33.24 3.64
CA ASN A 325 -12.51 -34.46 4.09
C ASN A 325 -12.82 -35.40 2.93
N VAL A 326 -13.28 -34.88 1.79
CA VAL A 326 -13.52 -35.69 0.59
C VAL A 326 -12.20 -36.28 0.07
N ARG A 327 -11.11 -35.49 0.06
CA ARG A 327 -9.79 -35.97 -0.37
C ARG A 327 -9.27 -37.09 0.53
N THR A 328 -9.36 -36.96 1.85
CA THR A 328 -8.93 -38.00 2.79
C THR A 328 -9.81 -39.25 2.68
N SER A 329 -11.12 -39.09 2.47
CA SER A 329 -12.03 -40.21 2.22
C SER A 329 -11.69 -40.97 0.93
N ILE A 330 -11.41 -40.27 -0.17
CA ILE A 330 -10.97 -40.90 -1.43
C ILE A 330 -9.64 -41.63 -1.25
N GLU A 331 -8.67 -41.03 -0.55
CA GLU A 331 -7.38 -41.66 -0.28
C GLU A 331 -7.56 -42.94 0.55
N HIS A 332 -8.41 -42.90 1.58
CA HIS A 332 -8.73 -44.06 2.39
C HIS A 332 -9.39 -45.17 1.56
N GLN A 333 -10.42 -44.86 0.77
CA GLN A 333 -11.05 -45.82 -0.14
C GLN A 333 -10.03 -46.41 -1.13
N GLY A 334 -9.13 -45.58 -1.67
CA GLY A 334 -8.06 -46.04 -2.56
C GLY A 334 -7.13 -47.06 -1.91
N GLN A 335 -6.81 -46.87 -0.62
CA GLN A 335 -6.03 -47.84 0.15
C GLN A 335 -6.81 -49.15 0.38
N GLU A 336 -8.10 -49.06 0.74
CA GLU A 336 -8.96 -50.24 0.90
C GLU A 336 -9.09 -51.04 -0.40
N TYR A 337 -9.31 -50.37 -1.54
CA TYR A 337 -9.35 -51.02 -2.85
C TYR A 337 -8.03 -51.71 -3.19
N LYS A 338 -6.89 -51.10 -2.87
CA LYS A 338 -5.58 -51.71 -3.10
C LYS A 338 -5.39 -52.98 -2.28
N MET A 339 -5.79 -52.96 -1.00
CA MET A 339 -5.74 -54.16 -0.15
C MET A 339 -6.65 -55.27 -0.68
N LEU A 340 -7.87 -54.92 -1.12
CA LEU A 340 -8.80 -55.89 -1.67
C LEU A 340 -8.26 -56.51 -2.97
N LEU A 341 -7.62 -55.70 -3.83
CA LEU A 341 -6.98 -56.19 -5.06
C LEU A 341 -5.81 -57.14 -4.77
N ASP A 342 -5.01 -56.86 -3.74
CA ASP A 342 -3.93 -57.75 -3.30
C ASP A 342 -4.47 -59.11 -2.82
N ILE A 343 -5.51 -59.09 -1.98
CA ILE A 343 -6.19 -60.31 -1.53
C ILE A 343 -6.79 -61.07 -2.71
N LYS A 344 -7.48 -60.39 -3.64
CA LYS A 344 -8.02 -61.01 -4.86
C LYS A 344 -6.91 -61.68 -5.67
N SER A 345 -5.80 -60.99 -5.88
CA SER A 345 -4.67 -61.51 -6.66
C SER A 345 -4.06 -62.76 -6.00
N ARG A 346 -3.97 -62.79 -4.67
CA ARG A 346 -3.51 -63.97 -3.91
C ARG A 346 -4.48 -65.14 -4.04
N LEU A 347 -5.79 -64.89 -3.90
CA LEU A 347 -6.82 -65.92 -4.08
C LEU A 347 -6.83 -66.48 -5.52
N GLU A 348 -6.62 -65.64 -6.53
CA GLU A 348 -6.51 -66.08 -7.93
C GLU A 348 -5.30 -66.99 -8.14
N GLN A 349 -4.17 -66.70 -7.49
CA GLN A 349 -3.00 -67.59 -7.49
C GLN A 349 -3.31 -68.93 -6.81
N GLU A 350 -3.94 -68.91 -5.62
CA GLU A 350 -4.36 -70.14 -4.92
C GLU A 350 -5.33 -70.99 -5.77
N ILE A 351 -6.30 -70.38 -6.44
CA ILE A 351 -7.20 -71.11 -7.35
C ILE A 351 -6.43 -71.71 -8.52
N ALA A 352 -5.45 -70.99 -9.08
CA ALA A 352 -4.63 -71.51 -10.17
C ALA A 352 -3.77 -72.71 -9.72
N THR A 353 -3.19 -72.67 -8.52
CA THR A 353 -2.46 -73.81 -7.97
C THR A 353 -3.38 -74.99 -7.69
N TYR A 354 -4.57 -74.76 -7.12
CA TYR A 354 -5.58 -75.81 -6.93
C TYR A 354 -6.00 -76.46 -8.25
N ARG A 355 -6.22 -75.67 -9.31
CA ARG A 355 -6.54 -76.20 -10.66
C ARG A 355 -5.40 -77.06 -11.22
N SER A 356 -4.15 -76.62 -11.10
CA SER A 356 -3.00 -77.38 -11.57
C SER A 356 -2.80 -78.70 -10.81
N LEU A 357 -3.05 -78.71 -9.49
CA LEU A 357 -3.01 -79.93 -8.69
C LEU A 357 -4.10 -80.92 -9.11
N LEU A 358 -5.32 -80.44 -9.34
CA LEU A 358 -6.43 -81.26 -9.85
C LEU A 358 -6.10 -81.84 -11.22
N GLU A 359 -5.57 -81.04 -12.16
CA GLU A 359 -5.19 -81.50 -13.50
C GLU A 359 -4.03 -82.51 -13.46
N SER A 360 -3.06 -82.33 -12.55
CA SER A 360 -1.99 -83.31 -12.30
C SER A 360 -2.52 -84.61 -11.70
N GLU A 361 -3.52 -84.55 -10.83
CA GLU A 361 -4.14 -85.73 -10.24
C GLU A 361 -5.00 -86.46 -11.27
N GLU A 362 -5.80 -85.75 -12.07
CA GLU A 362 -6.56 -86.29 -13.20
C GLU A 362 -5.63 -86.98 -14.21
N SER A 363 -4.52 -86.34 -14.58
CA SER A 363 -3.48 -86.95 -15.43
C SER A 363 -2.86 -88.22 -14.82
N ARG A 364 -2.67 -88.26 -13.49
CA ARG A 364 -2.20 -89.47 -12.79
C ARG A 364 -3.24 -90.58 -12.82
N TYR A 365 -4.52 -90.26 -12.61
CA TYR A 365 -5.61 -91.22 -12.71
C TYR A 365 -5.73 -91.77 -14.14
N ASP A 366 -5.67 -90.91 -15.16
CA ASP A 366 -5.70 -91.33 -16.57
C ASP A 366 -4.51 -92.22 -16.93
N THR A 367 -3.31 -91.89 -16.43
CA THR A 367 -2.10 -92.73 -16.60
C THR A 367 -2.26 -94.08 -15.90
N TRP A 368 -2.81 -94.11 -14.68
CA TRP A 368 -3.03 -95.36 -13.93
C TRP A 368 -4.07 -96.27 -14.60
N ILE A 369 -5.13 -95.69 -15.17
CA ILE A 369 -6.13 -96.41 -15.97
C ILE A 369 -5.49 -96.99 -17.25
N CYS A 370 -4.66 -96.22 -17.96
CA CYS A 370 -3.95 -96.68 -19.15
C CYS A 370 -2.94 -97.83 -18.85
N GLU A 371 -2.18 -97.73 -17.75
CA GLU A 371 -1.27 -98.80 -17.31
C GLU A 371 -2.02 -100.05 -16.84
N GLY A 372 -3.18 -99.90 -16.20
CA GLY A 372 -4.06 -101.01 -15.84
C GLY A 372 -4.60 -101.77 -17.06
N GLN A 373 -4.94 -101.06 -18.13
CA GLN A 373 -5.36 -101.66 -19.40
C GLN A 373 -4.19 -102.35 -20.14
N GLN A 374 -2.96 -101.82 -20.08
CA GLN A 374 -1.77 -102.47 -20.66
C GLN A 374 -1.32 -103.73 -19.89
N LYS A 375 -1.48 -103.76 -18.56
CA LYS A 375 -1.22 -104.98 -17.75
C LYS A 375 -2.29 -106.05 -17.96
N ALA A 376 -3.55 -105.68 -18.18
CA ALA A 376 -4.61 -106.62 -18.58
C ALA A 376 -4.37 -107.20 -20.00
N ALA A 377 -3.93 -106.37 -20.95
CA ALA A 377 -3.59 -106.82 -22.30
C ALA A 377 -2.35 -107.75 -22.35
N THR A 378 -1.41 -107.60 -21.41
CA THR A 378 -0.20 -108.45 -21.34
C THR A 378 -0.45 -109.81 -20.65
N VAL A 379 -1.45 -109.91 -19.75
CA VAL A 379 -1.81 -111.17 -19.07
C VAL A 379 -2.73 -112.07 -19.93
N SER A 380 -3.44 -111.51 -20.92
CA SER A 380 -4.33 -112.28 -21.83
C SER A 380 -3.67 -112.73 -23.15
N GLY A 381 -2.36 -112.57 -23.30
CA GLY A 381 -1.63 -112.80 -24.55
C GLY A 381 -0.70 -114.02 -24.56
N THR A 382 -1.18 -115.23 -24.23
CA THR A 382 -0.52 -116.49 -24.63
C THR A 382 -1.48 -117.41 -25.40
N ASN A 383 -1.28 -117.42 -26.72
CA ASN A 383 -1.47 -118.52 -27.67
C ASN A 383 -2.72 -119.41 -27.53
N ILE A 384 -3.66 -119.25 -28.47
CA ILE A 384 -4.00 -120.36 -29.38
C ILE A 384 -4.04 -119.80 -30.82
N LYS A 385 -3.17 -120.34 -31.66
CA LYS A 385 -3.11 -120.17 -33.12
C LYS A 385 -4.44 -120.66 -33.74
N GLN A 386 -4.89 -120.06 -34.83
CA GLN A 386 -4.71 -120.60 -36.18
C GLN A 386 -5.72 -120.00 -37.20
N GLU A 387 -5.14 -119.35 -38.22
CA GLU A 387 -5.58 -119.21 -39.63
C GLU A 387 -6.91 -118.47 -40.00
N ASP A 388 -6.74 -117.25 -40.56
CA ASP A 388 -7.17 -116.73 -41.89
C ASP A 388 -8.38 -117.38 -42.62
N PRO A 389 -9.23 -116.60 -43.36
CA PRO A 389 -8.77 -115.64 -44.39
C PRO A 389 -9.60 -114.36 -44.65
N PHE A 390 -8.93 -113.41 -45.32
CA PHE A 390 -9.40 -112.38 -46.27
C PHE A 390 -10.91 -112.21 -46.54
N ALA A 391 -11.43 -110.97 -46.40
CA ALA A 391 -11.91 -110.14 -47.53
C ALA A 391 -12.75 -108.92 -47.06
N ALA A 392 -12.67 -107.87 -47.89
CA ALA A 392 -13.40 -106.61 -47.92
C ALA A 392 -14.89 -106.66 -47.51
N ASN A 393 -15.37 -105.63 -46.81
CA ASN A 393 -15.87 -104.37 -47.40
C ASN A 393 -16.12 -103.33 -46.29
#